data_AF-A0A9P6SMT0-F1
#
_entry.id   AF-A0A9P6SMT0-F1
#
_cell.length_a   1.000
_cell.length_b   1.000
_cell.length_c   1.000
_cell.angle_alpha   90.00
_cell.angle_beta   90.00
_cell.angle_gamma   90.00
#
_symmetry.space_group_name_H-M   'P 1'
#
loop_
_entity.id
_entity.type
_entity.pdbx_description
1 polymer ?
#
loop_
_entity_poly.entity_id
_entity_poly.type
_entity_poly.pdbx_seq_one_letter_code
_entity_poly.pdbx_strand_id
1 'polypeptide(L)'
;MPPLPTISQQQQQQTMPYPVPAGAHPPLPVQQQQSFPVPNHASPVAASPPTAPPSQQPLAAAPALTFASIVTSFRTSSESVQAWTFYSLGLSQHSGQKEIVITLRQRPGKYTLESVQPIMYQLFHQMNSHIQASGGRPLGAGQVFPCRLNTPDVGALDRAVLLVHAPAECKGQLENKDVLYGLIATMEEMAVFSKYGAARCLTNMGNDLETWPVPLWSDWSRPPLVTLQDFEGSLTERVSVLATKNIVATLDTISHRLMLVLSASALELIQQDLRRFPPASGPVVGNGFSSDLTRVTFLLDIDAGAQAYLTWRNGQEGPAIFNARPNPTSFHGCWITLSGIGAHELTTIQEGIAPREDGIELKMRAPTWERFYQALISKTPAVVPVGAETVQLSYA
;
A
#
# COMPACT_ATOMS: atom_id res chain seq x y z
N MET A 1 -25.94 -21.17 44.15
CA MET A 1 -25.12 -21.02 42.93
C MET A 1 -24.91 -22.41 42.35
N PRO A 2 -25.42 -22.71 41.15
CA PRO A 2 -25.15 -24.00 40.51
C PRO A 2 -23.77 -23.98 39.81
N PRO A 3 -23.07 -25.11 39.71
CA PRO A 3 -21.77 -25.18 39.02
C PRO A 3 -21.95 -25.20 37.50
N LEU A 4 -21.01 -24.55 36.80
CA LEU A 4 -20.89 -24.55 35.34
C LEU A 4 -20.37 -25.91 34.82
N PRO A 5 -20.78 -26.34 33.61
CA PRO A 5 -20.33 -27.58 33.02
C PRO A 5 -18.94 -27.43 32.37
N THR A 6 -18.09 -28.41 32.63
CA THR A 6 -16.78 -28.60 32.00
C THR A 6 -16.96 -29.15 30.58
N ILE A 7 -16.51 -28.40 29.57
CA ILE A 7 -16.43 -28.87 28.18
C ILE A 7 -15.05 -29.52 27.98
N SER A 8 -15.06 -30.84 27.82
CA SER A 8 -13.89 -31.63 27.43
C SER A 8 -13.61 -31.46 25.94
N GLN A 9 -12.51 -30.82 25.59
CA GLN A 9 -11.95 -30.89 24.23
C GLN A 9 -11.08 -32.14 24.12
N GLN A 10 -11.55 -33.12 23.35
CA GLN A 10 -10.70 -34.14 22.73
C GLN A 10 -10.93 -34.04 21.21
N GLN A 11 -10.01 -33.39 20.51
CA GLN A 11 -9.79 -33.63 19.09
C GLN A 11 -8.39 -34.25 18.94
N GLN A 12 -8.38 -35.54 18.63
CA GLN A 12 -7.22 -36.27 18.18
C GLN A 12 -6.82 -35.74 16.80
N GLN A 13 -5.65 -35.13 16.71
CA GLN A 13 -4.95 -34.92 15.44
C GLN A 13 -4.37 -36.25 14.98
N GLN A 14 -4.90 -36.78 13.88
CA GLN A 14 -4.27 -37.84 13.10
C GLN A 14 -3.14 -37.23 12.27
N THR A 15 -1.89 -37.51 12.63
CA THR A 15 -0.72 -37.25 11.81
C THR A 15 -0.53 -38.41 10.83
N MET A 16 -0.57 -38.11 9.53
CA MET A 16 -0.16 -39.04 8.47
C MET A 16 1.25 -38.68 8.02
N PRO A 17 2.22 -39.63 7.98
CA PRO A 17 3.53 -39.40 7.41
C PRO A 17 3.52 -39.69 5.90
N TYR A 18 3.96 -38.72 5.09
CA TYR A 18 4.36 -38.99 3.70
C TYR A 18 5.89 -38.86 3.57
N PRO A 19 6.56 -39.83 2.94
CA PRO A 19 7.99 -39.73 2.62
C PRO A 19 8.20 -38.91 1.34
N VAL A 20 9.18 -37.99 1.38
CA VAL A 20 9.67 -37.24 0.22
C VAL A 20 10.84 -38.02 -0.41
N PRO A 21 10.78 -38.41 -1.70
CA PRO A 21 11.96 -38.92 -2.39
C PRO A 21 12.84 -37.78 -2.91
N ALA A 22 14.13 -37.88 -2.66
CA ALA A 22 15.16 -37.03 -3.25
C ALA A 22 15.23 -37.28 -4.77
N GLY A 23 14.90 -36.27 -5.56
CA GLY A 23 14.97 -36.29 -7.01
C GLY A 23 15.67 -35.03 -7.52
N ALA A 24 16.70 -35.24 -8.34
CA ALA A 24 17.58 -34.23 -8.90
C ALA A 24 16.87 -33.13 -9.71
N HIS A 25 17.31 -31.89 -9.54
CA HIS A 25 16.86 -30.74 -10.32
C HIS A 25 17.36 -30.82 -11.77
N PRO A 26 16.50 -30.66 -12.79
CA PRO A 26 16.94 -30.39 -14.16
C PRO A 26 17.46 -28.95 -14.30
N PRO A 27 18.37 -28.69 -15.25
CA PRO A 27 18.91 -27.35 -15.47
C PRO A 27 17.86 -26.40 -16.02
N LEU A 28 17.91 -25.15 -15.55
CA LEU A 28 17.06 -24.03 -15.98
C LEU A 28 17.27 -23.71 -17.47
N PRO A 29 16.21 -23.34 -18.21
CA PRO A 29 16.34 -22.90 -19.59
C PRO A 29 17.00 -21.51 -19.67
N VAL A 30 17.96 -21.39 -20.59
CA VAL A 30 18.63 -20.14 -20.97
C VAL A 30 17.61 -19.17 -21.55
N GLN A 31 17.43 -18.02 -20.90
CA GLN A 31 16.60 -16.94 -21.43
C GLN A 31 17.24 -16.36 -22.71
N GLN A 32 16.60 -16.59 -23.84
CA GLN A 32 16.90 -15.87 -25.08
C GLN A 32 16.37 -14.44 -24.98
N GLN A 33 17.27 -13.46 -25.11
CA GLN A 33 16.93 -12.05 -25.31
C GLN A 33 16.16 -11.89 -26.62
N GLN A 34 14.85 -11.67 -26.54
CA GLN A 34 14.06 -11.20 -27.67
C GLN A 34 14.20 -9.68 -27.79
N SER A 35 14.88 -9.24 -28.85
CA SER A 35 14.93 -7.85 -29.29
C SER A 35 13.61 -7.48 -29.98
N PHE A 36 12.88 -6.50 -29.44
CA PHE A 36 11.71 -5.94 -30.09
C PHE A 36 12.12 -4.99 -31.24
N PRO A 37 11.52 -5.09 -32.44
CA PRO A 37 11.75 -4.13 -33.51
C PRO A 37 11.02 -2.82 -33.24
N VAL A 38 11.75 -1.70 -33.38
CA VAL A 38 11.22 -0.33 -33.34
C VAL A 38 10.48 -0.03 -34.65
N PRO A 39 9.20 0.39 -34.64
CA PRO A 39 8.51 0.82 -35.86
C PRO A 39 9.02 2.20 -36.29
N ASN A 40 9.62 2.25 -37.47
CA ASN A 40 10.13 3.46 -38.10
C ASN A 40 9.03 4.06 -38.99
N HIS A 41 8.32 5.07 -38.50
CA HIS A 41 7.41 5.89 -39.32
C HIS A 41 7.62 7.37 -38.98
N ALA A 42 8.49 8.03 -39.73
CA ALA A 42 8.57 9.48 -39.80
C ALA A 42 7.88 9.97 -41.08
N SER A 43 6.80 10.73 -40.92
CA SER A 43 6.31 11.66 -41.95
C SER A 43 6.69 13.08 -41.53
N PRO A 44 7.06 13.97 -42.47
CA PRO A 44 7.51 15.32 -42.14
C PRO A 44 6.31 16.22 -41.78
N VAL A 45 6.28 16.71 -40.55
CA VAL A 45 5.33 17.74 -40.11
C VAL A 45 5.94 19.12 -40.37
N ALA A 46 5.15 19.98 -41.01
CA ALA A 46 5.49 21.36 -41.32
C ALA A 46 5.85 22.17 -40.07
N ALA A 47 6.90 22.99 -40.17
CA ALA A 47 7.41 23.81 -39.09
C ALA A 47 6.43 24.94 -38.71
N SER A 48 5.97 24.94 -37.46
CA SER A 48 5.28 26.07 -36.84
C SER A 48 6.29 27.18 -36.47
N PRO A 49 5.88 28.46 -36.50
CA PRO A 49 6.76 29.58 -36.16
C PRO A 49 7.20 29.55 -34.68
N PRO A 50 8.36 30.14 -34.34
CA PRO A 50 8.91 30.09 -33.00
C PRO A 50 8.04 30.86 -32.01
N THR A 51 7.49 30.13 -31.03
CA THR A 51 6.80 30.67 -29.87
C THR A 51 7.80 31.46 -29.02
N ALA A 52 7.49 32.72 -28.72
CA ALA A 52 8.29 33.55 -27.83
C ALA A 52 8.48 32.88 -26.46
N PRO A 53 9.66 33.00 -25.83
CA PRO A 53 9.89 32.42 -24.50
C PRO A 53 8.91 33.03 -23.50
N PRO A 54 8.24 32.20 -22.66
CA PRO A 54 7.34 32.73 -21.64
C PRO A 54 8.12 33.64 -20.71
N SER A 55 7.57 34.83 -20.49
CA SER A 55 8.07 35.82 -19.55
C SER A 55 8.15 35.16 -18.16
N GLN A 56 9.37 34.96 -17.66
CA GLN A 56 9.60 34.52 -16.29
C GLN A 56 9.10 35.63 -15.36
N GLN A 57 7.87 35.51 -14.87
CA GLN A 57 7.43 36.31 -13.74
C GLN A 57 8.39 36.04 -12.57
N PRO A 58 8.87 37.08 -11.86
CA PRO A 58 9.67 36.87 -10.66
C PRO A 58 8.82 36.06 -9.68
N LEU A 59 9.26 34.84 -9.37
CA LEU A 59 8.68 34.04 -8.30
C LEU A 59 8.75 34.91 -7.04
N ALA A 60 7.60 35.35 -6.54
CA ALA A 60 7.53 36.08 -5.28
C ALA A 60 8.30 35.28 -4.22
N ALA A 61 9.17 35.96 -3.46
CA ALA A 61 10.00 35.31 -2.45
C ALA A 61 9.10 34.47 -1.53
N ALA A 62 9.23 33.15 -1.62
CA ALA A 62 8.45 32.24 -0.79
C ALA A 62 8.81 32.56 0.67
N PRO A 63 7.83 32.86 1.54
CA PRO A 63 8.14 33.19 2.92
C PRO A 63 8.82 32.01 3.61
N ALA A 64 9.61 32.32 4.63
CA ALA A 64 10.54 31.39 5.24
C ALA A 64 9.84 30.11 5.74
N LEU A 65 10.25 28.97 5.18
CA LEU A 65 9.97 27.66 5.75
C LEU A 65 10.55 27.64 7.17
N THR A 66 9.67 27.59 8.16
CA THR A 66 10.06 27.41 9.56
C THR A 66 9.78 25.99 9.97
N PHE A 67 10.33 25.56 11.10
CA PHE A 67 10.00 24.27 11.67
C PHE A 67 10.00 24.36 13.19
N ALA A 68 9.19 23.52 13.81
CA ALA A 68 9.12 23.35 15.24
C ALA A 68 9.53 21.92 15.59
N SER A 69 10.02 21.71 16.81
CA SER A 69 10.29 20.38 17.34
C SER A 69 9.70 20.22 18.74
N ILE A 70 9.15 19.04 19.03
CA ILE A 70 8.77 18.63 20.39
C ILE A 70 9.40 17.27 20.71
N VAL A 71 9.50 16.95 22.00
CA VAL A 71 9.78 15.58 22.44
C VAL A 71 8.46 14.82 22.54
N THR A 72 8.43 13.64 21.94
CA THR A 72 7.28 12.73 21.98
C THR A 72 7.75 11.39 22.54
N SER A 73 6.91 10.76 23.35
CA SER A 73 7.16 9.44 23.91
C SER A 73 6.15 8.46 23.38
N PHE A 74 6.63 7.35 22.81
CA PHE A 74 5.81 6.23 22.35
C PHE A 74 6.04 5.02 23.26
N ARG A 75 5.09 4.11 23.26
CA ARG A 75 5.16 2.86 24.02
C ARG A 75 4.82 1.70 23.09
N THR A 76 5.72 0.73 23.03
CA THR A 76 5.47 -0.57 22.40
C THR A 76 5.22 -1.62 23.47
N SER A 77 5.07 -2.88 23.07
CA SER A 77 4.98 -3.98 24.02
C SER A 77 6.32 -4.25 24.70
N SER A 78 7.43 -3.98 24.01
CA SER A 78 8.80 -4.24 24.46
C SER A 78 9.54 -3.04 25.06
N GLU A 79 9.24 -1.80 24.67
CA GLU A 79 10.00 -0.62 25.10
C GLU A 79 9.21 0.70 25.15
N SER A 80 9.85 1.73 25.70
CA SER A 80 9.40 3.12 25.57
C SER A 80 10.39 3.89 24.71
N VAL A 81 9.89 4.52 23.66
CA VAL A 81 10.70 5.22 22.66
C VAL A 81 10.53 6.71 22.82
N GLN A 82 11.63 7.40 23.17
CA GLN A 82 11.71 8.85 23.09
C GLN A 82 12.05 9.26 21.66
N ALA A 83 11.37 10.28 21.14
CA ALA A 83 11.57 10.78 19.78
C ALA A 83 11.50 12.32 19.75
N TRP A 84 12.12 12.92 18.74
CA TRP A 84 11.86 14.29 18.35
C TRP A 84 10.87 14.31 17.19
N THR A 85 9.81 15.09 17.31
CA THR A 85 8.83 15.28 16.25
C THR A 85 9.02 16.67 15.64
N PHE A 86 9.33 16.71 14.35
CA PHE A 86 9.58 17.90 13.56
C PHE A 86 8.38 18.22 12.67
N TYR A 87 7.99 19.48 12.63
CA TYR A 87 6.88 19.97 11.81
C TYR A 87 7.39 20.94 10.76
N SER A 88 6.97 20.80 9.52
CA SER A 88 7.07 21.91 8.57
C SER A 88 6.07 23.00 8.92
N LEU A 89 6.45 24.25 8.65
CA LEU A 89 5.57 25.41 8.75
C LEU A 89 5.80 26.29 7.51
N GLY A 90 4.81 26.35 6.62
CA GLY A 90 4.83 27.16 5.41
C GLY A 90 4.68 26.36 4.11
N LEU A 91 4.74 25.01 4.15
CA LEU A 91 4.48 24.21 2.95
C LEU A 91 3.05 24.40 2.45
N SER A 92 2.11 24.63 3.36
CA SER A 92 0.68 24.85 3.06
C SER A 92 0.37 26.11 2.25
N GLN A 93 1.36 26.94 1.95
CA GLN A 93 1.19 28.08 1.07
C GLN A 93 1.08 27.68 -0.40
N HIS A 94 1.61 26.50 -0.76
CA HIS A 94 1.35 25.92 -2.07
C HIS A 94 -0.06 25.33 -2.06
N SER A 95 -0.85 25.64 -3.09
CA SER A 95 -2.25 25.20 -3.16
C SER A 95 -2.37 23.68 -3.04
N GLY A 96 -3.14 23.20 -2.06
CA GLY A 96 -3.36 21.77 -1.81
C GLY A 96 -2.22 21.03 -1.10
N GLN A 97 -1.09 21.70 -0.81
CA GLN A 97 -0.01 21.10 -0.03
C GLN A 97 -0.37 21.10 1.46
N LYS A 98 -0.14 19.96 2.12
CA LYS A 98 -0.26 19.83 3.58
C LYS A 98 1.08 20.10 4.24
N GLU A 99 1.06 20.49 5.52
CA GLU A 99 2.29 20.41 6.32
C GLU A 99 2.70 18.94 6.52
N ILE A 100 3.99 18.72 6.71
CA ILE A 100 4.60 17.39 6.87
C ILE A 100 5.18 17.30 8.28
N VAL A 101 4.89 16.18 8.95
CA VAL A 101 5.41 15.84 10.27
C VAL A 101 6.35 14.66 10.14
N ILE A 102 7.53 14.74 10.73
CA ILE A 102 8.50 13.65 10.76
C ILE A 102 8.93 13.43 12.20
N THR A 103 8.81 12.20 12.68
CA THR A 103 9.22 11.82 14.03
C THR A 103 10.48 10.96 13.94
N LEU A 104 11.52 11.32 14.67
CA LEU A 104 12.82 10.63 14.68
C LEU A 104 13.15 10.12 16.09
N ARG A 105 13.46 8.83 16.20
CA ARG A 105 13.89 8.20 17.46
C ARG A 105 15.14 8.88 18.03
N GLN A 106 15.12 9.16 19.33
CA GLN A 106 16.29 9.59 20.07
C GLN A 106 17.20 8.38 20.34
N ARG A 107 18.50 8.58 20.15
CA ARG A 107 19.53 7.63 20.58
C ARG A 107 20.46 8.33 21.57
N PRO A 108 20.18 8.22 22.88
CA PRO A 108 21.00 8.86 23.90
C PRO A 108 22.49 8.54 23.72
N GLY A 109 23.33 9.58 23.76
CA GLY A 109 24.77 9.44 23.58
C GLY A 109 25.26 9.29 22.12
N LYS A 110 24.36 9.26 21.13
CA LYS A 110 24.74 9.23 19.69
C LYS A 110 24.61 10.60 19.02
N TYR A 111 23.51 11.30 19.25
CA TYR A 111 23.24 12.60 18.65
C TYR A 111 22.34 13.44 19.56
N THR A 112 22.44 14.77 19.43
CA THR A 112 21.61 15.75 20.16
C THR A 112 20.63 16.43 19.20
N LEU A 113 19.63 17.14 19.74
CA LEU A 113 18.68 17.89 18.93
C LEU A 113 19.41 18.91 18.03
N GLU A 114 20.42 19.60 18.56
CA GLU A 114 21.20 20.62 17.85
C GLU A 114 21.94 20.03 16.63
N SER A 115 22.37 18.77 16.72
CA SER A 115 23.02 18.06 15.61
C SER A 115 22.04 17.56 14.54
N VAL A 116 20.81 17.22 14.94
CA VAL A 116 19.76 16.67 14.05
C VAL A 116 18.96 17.76 13.36
N GLN A 117 18.74 18.88 14.03
CA GLN A 117 17.90 19.97 13.60
C GLN A 117 18.28 20.53 12.21
N PRO A 118 19.56 20.78 11.88
CA PRO A 118 19.96 21.23 10.54
C PRO A 118 19.62 20.23 9.43
N ILE A 119 19.70 18.93 9.71
CA ILE A 119 19.39 17.85 8.76
C ILE A 119 17.89 17.88 8.43
N MET A 120 17.05 18.05 9.43
CA MET A 120 15.60 18.12 9.23
C MET A 120 15.16 19.40 8.52
N TYR A 121 15.80 20.52 8.85
CA TYR A 121 15.61 21.75 8.10
C TYR A 121 15.94 21.56 6.61
N GLN A 122 17.10 20.97 6.32
CA GLN A 122 17.52 20.71 4.95
C GLN A 122 16.55 19.77 4.22
N LEU A 123 16.03 18.73 4.88
CA LEU A 123 15.06 17.81 4.29
C LEU A 123 13.76 18.51 3.89
N PHE A 124 13.17 19.32 4.79
CA PHE A 124 11.96 20.07 4.44
C PHE A 124 12.24 21.10 3.33
N HIS A 125 13.42 21.71 3.32
CA HIS A 125 13.82 22.62 2.24
C HIS A 125 13.92 21.89 0.90
N GLN A 126 14.47 20.67 0.86
CA GLN A 126 14.50 19.82 -0.34
C GLN A 126 13.08 19.54 -0.85
N MET A 127 12.14 19.19 0.04
CA MET A 127 10.74 18.95 -0.32
C MET A 127 10.07 20.21 -0.88
N ASN A 128 10.25 21.37 -0.23
CA ASN A 128 9.72 22.64 -0.71
C ASN A 128 10.27 22.99 -2.11
N SER A 129 11.58 22.81 -2.31
CA SER A 129 12.23 23.04 -3.60
C SER A 129 11.68 22.12 -4.69
N HIS A 130 11.37 20.87 -4.36
CA HIS A 130 10.74 19.93 -5.28
C HIS A 130 9.32 20.35 -5.67
N ILE A 131 8.52 20.83 -4.70
CA ILE A 131 7.18 21.37 -4.97
C ILE A 131 7.26 22.57 -5.91
N GLN A 132 8.19 23.50 -5.67
CA GLN A 132 8.41 24.66 -6.54
C GLN A 132 8.85 24.24 -7.95
N ALA A 133 9.82 23.34 -8.07
CA ALA A 133 10.34 22.85 -9.34
C ALA A 133 9.30 22.06 -10.15
N SER A 134 8.30 21.46 -9.49
CA SER A 134 7.19 20.77 -10.12
C SER A 134 5.98 21.67 -10.42
N GLY A 135 6.17 23.00 -10.40
CA GLY A 135 5.11 23.96 -10.70
C GLY A 135 4.07 24.09 -9.59
N GLY A 136 4.45 23.84 -8.33
CA GLY A 136 3.56 23.87 -7.18
C GLY A 136 2.75 22.58 -6.99
N ARG A 137 3.13 21.48 -7.65
CA ARG A 137 2.42 20.20 -7.48
C ARG A 137 2.63 19.69 -6.04
N PRO A 138 1.55 19.41 -5.29
CA PRO A 138 1.70 19.00 -3.90
C PRO A 138 2.21 17.57 -3.78
N LEU A 139 2.95 17.35 -2.70
CA LEU A 139 3.23 16.03 -2.14
C LEU A 139 1.98 15.52 -1.42
N GLY A 140 1.66 14.24 -1.61
CA GLY A 140 0.45 13.60 -1.07
C GLY A 140 0.72 12.23 -0.44
N ALA A 141 -0.29 11.71 0.26
CA ALA A 141 -0.25 10.36 0.80
C ALA A 141 -0.05 9.31 -0.31
N GLY A 142 0.66 8.22 0.02
CA GLY A 142 1.06 7.19 -0.93
C GLY A 142 2.10 7.68 -1.94
N GLN A 143 2.88 8.73 -1.63
CA GLN A 143 4.02 9.16 -2.45
C GLN A 143 5.33 8.93 -1.71
N VAL A 144 6.40 8.91 -2.51
CA VAL A 144 7.77 8.71 -2.06
C VAL A 144 8.58 9.95 -2.43
N PHE A 145 9.36 10.46 -1.49
CA PHE A 145 10.31 11.54 -1.73
C PHE A 145 11.75 11.04 -1.48
N PRO A 146 12.52 10.68 -2.54
CA PRO A 146 13.92 10.31 -2.39
C PRO A 146 14.74 11.50 -1.87
N CYS A 147 15.63 11.24 -0.93
CA CYS A 147 16.46 12.27 -0.32
C CYS A 147 17.84 11.74 0.08
N ARG A 148 18.76 12.66 0.32
CA ARG A 148 20.07 12.35 0.86
C ARG A 148 20.24 13.08 2.18
N LEU A 149 20.42 12.32 3.26
CA LEU A 149 20.62 12.83 4.60
C LEU A 149 22.11 12.79 4.93
N ASN A 150 22.65 13.84 5.54
CA ASN A 150 24.03 13.83 6.03
C ASN A 150 24.00 13.69 7.55
N THR A 151 24.05 12.47 8.07
CA THR A 151 23.90 12.19 9.50
C THR A 151 25.22 12.29 10.25
N PRO A 152 25.21 12.65 11.55
CA PRO A 152 26.45 12.86 12.31
C PRO A 152 27.26 11.57 12.52
N ASP A 153 26.58 10.42 12.50
CA ASP A 153 27.11 9.12 12.93
C ASP A 153 27.47 8.19 11.76
N VAL A 154 26.76 8.27 10.63
CA VAL A 154 26.97 7.41 9.45
C VAL A 154 27.40 8.23 8.23
N GLY A 155 27.33 9.55 8.29
CA GLY A 155 27.63 10.44 7.17
C GLY A 155 26.49 10.46 6.15
N ALA A 156 26.85 10.51 4.87
CA ALA A 156 25.87 10.64 3.81
C ALA A 156 25.10 9.34 3.55
N LEU A 157 23.78 9.39 3.68
CA LEU A 157 22.84 8.29 3.50
C LEU A 157 21.81 8.62 2.43
N ASP A 158 21.68 7.75 1.43
CA ASP A 158 20.54 7.77 0.52
C ASP A 158 19.33 7.12 1.20
N ARG A 159 18.22 7.85 1.21
CA ARG A 159 16.99 7.51 1.93
C ARG A 159 15.77 7.93 1.10
N ALA A 160 14.60 7.56 1.58
CA ALA A 160 13.36 8.12 1.07
C ALA A 160 12.44 8.53 2.23
N VAL A 161 11.56 9.49 1.98
CA VAL A 161 10.43 9.77 2.87
C VAL A 161 9.18 9.17 2.26
N LEU A 162 8.60 8.20 2.95
CA LEU A 162 7.30 7.61 2.63
C LEU A 162 6.22 8.50 3.24
N LEU A 163 5.35 9.06 2.41
CA LEU A 163 4.31 10.00 2.84
C LEU A 163 2.99 9.28 3.01
N VAL A 164 2.38 9.44 4.18
CA VAL A 164 1.05 8.88 4.51
C VAL A 164 0.21 9.90 5.28
N HIS A 165 -1.06 9.57 5.48
CA HIS A 165 -1.89 10.32 6.43
C HIS A 165 -1.35 10.16 7.84
N ALA A 166 -1.25 11.26 8.59
CA ALA A 166 -0.66 11.23 9.90
C ALA A 166 -1.54 10.47 10.92
N PRO A 167 -0.98 9.46 11.62
CA PRO A 167 -1.61 8.88 12.80
C PRO A 167 -1.90 9.98 13.83
N ALA A 168 -2.99 9.83 14.60
CA ALA A 168 -3.40 10.84 15.57
C ALA A 168 -2.27 11.15 16.58
N GLU A 169 -1.55 10.11 16.99
CA GLU A 169 -0.42 10.12 17.92
C GLU A 169 0.76 10.97 17.40
N CYS A 170 0.92 11.06 16.08
CA CYS A 170 2.02 11.79 15.46
C CYS A 170 1.67 13.26 15.17
N LYS A 171 0.39 13.67 15.27
CA LYS A 171 0.00 15.05 14.92
C LYS A 171 0.46 16.09 15.93
N GLY A 172 0.61 15.70 17.21
CA GLY A 172 1.06 16.58 18.30
C GLY A 172 0.37 17.94 18.28
N GLN A 173 1.13 19.04 18.15
CA GLN A 173 0.59 20.41 18.15
C GLN A 173 -0.30 20.73 16.93
N LEU A 174 -0.28 19.90 15.90
CA LEU A 174 -1.09 20.02 14.68
C LEU A 174 -2.29 19.07 14.69
N GLU A 175 -2.75 18.59 15.86
CA GLU A 175 -3.87 17.65 16.00
C GLU A 175 -5.12 18.05 15.20
N ASN A 176 -5.44 19.34 15.19
CA ASN A 176 -6.59 19.91 14.48
C ASN A 176 -6.34 20.20 12.99
N LYS A 177 -5.19 19.82 12.45
CA LYS A 177 -4.83 20.04 11.05
C LYS A 177 -4.73 18.72 10.30
N ASP A 178 -5.07 18.78 9.02
CA ASP A 178 -4.82 17.70 8.09
C ASP A 178 -3.37 17.80 7.61
N VAL A 179 -2.52 16.90 8.12
CA VAL A 179 -1.07 16.89 7.89
C VAL A 179 -0.64 15.54 7.34
N LEU A 180 0.46 15.54 6.58
CA LEU A 180 1.12 14.31 6.15
C LEU A 180 2.13 13.89 7.20
N TYR A 181 2.28 12.59 7.35
CA TYR A 181 3.36 12.00 8.13
C TYR A 181 4.41 11.42 7.18
N GLY A 182 5.65 11.82 7.40
CA GLY A 182 6.80 11.38 6.64
C GLY A 182 7.63 10.37 7.43
N LEU A 183 7.71 9.15 6.90
CA LEU A 183 8.58 8.09 7.43
C LEU A 183 9.88 8.04 6.65
N ILE A 184 11.00 8.28 7.33
CA ILE A 184 12.33 8.08 6.74
C ILE A 184 12.58 6.58 6.63
N ALA A 185 12.69 6.11 5.41
CA ALA A 185 12.87 4.72 5.04
C ALA A 185 14.22 4.51 4.32
N THR A 186 14.70 3.29 4.41
CA THR A 186 15.80 2.79 3.59
C THR A 186 15.38 2.67 2.12
N MET A 187 16.35 2.51 1.21
CA MET A 187 16.05 2.37 -0.22
C MET A 187 15.40 1.02 -0.54
N GLU A 188 15.69 -0.01 0.25
CA GLU A 188 15.07 -1.33 0.18
C GLU A 188 13.58 -1.26 0.55
N GLU A 189 13.25 -0.54 1.62
CA GLU A 189 11.85 -0.30 2.02
C GLU A 189 11.11 0.57 1.01
N MET A 190 11.78 1.57 0.45
CA MET A 190 11.24 2.36 -0.66
C MET A 190 10.88 1.45 -1.86
N ALA A 191 11.72 0.46 -2.17
CA ALA A 191 11.45 -0.49 -3.25
C ALA A 191 10.22 -1.36 -2.96
N VAL A 192 10.06 -1.84 -1.71
CA VAL A 192 8.85 -2.56 -1.26
C VAL A 192 7.61 -1.67 -1.37
N PHE A 193 7.66 -0.46 -0.84
CA PHE A 193 6.56 0.51 -0.89
C PHE A 193 6.12 0.80 -2.33
N SER A 194 7.09 0.96 -3.24
CA SER A 194 6.82 1.27 -4.64
C SER A 194 6.27 0.08 -5.42
N LYS A 195 6.75 -1.14 -5.14
CA LYS A 195 6.34 -2.36 -5.86
C LYS A 195 5.02 -2.92 -5.33
N TYR A 196 4.85 -2.96 -4.01
CA TYR A 196 3.73 -3.65 -3.36
C TYR A 196 2.76 -2.72 -2.61
N GLY A 197 3.00 -1.41 -2.64
CA GLY A 197 2.10 -0.42 -2.07
C GLY A 197 2.34 -0.13 -0.58
N ALA A 198 1.66 0.91 -0.11
CA ALA A 198 1.80 1.43 1.25
C ALA A 198 1.31 0.44 2.30
N ALA A 199 0.16 -0.19 2.08
CA ALA A 199 -0.43 -1.12 3.04
C ALA A 199 0.52 -2.27 3.41
N ARG A 200 1.05 -2.99 2.41
CA ARG A 200 1.98 -4.10 2.65
C ARG A 200 3.26 -3.64 3.34
N CYS A 201 3.88 -2.59 2.82
CA CYS A 201 5.15 -2.10 3.35
C CYS A 201 5.00 -1.64 4.81
N LEU A 202 4.06 -0.75 5.07
CA LEU A 202 3.97 -0.06 6.35
C LEU A 202 3.38 -0.93 7.45
N THR A 203 2.45 -1.84 7.16
CA THR A 203 1.90 -2.75 8.16
C THR A 203 2.92 -3.79 8.61
N ASN A 204 3.77 -4.29 7.71
CA ASN A 204 4.89 -5.15 8.07
C ASN A 204 5.94 -4.40 8.89
N MET A 205 6.28 -3.15 8.52
CA MET A 205 7.18 -2.33 9.33
C MET A 205 6.59 -2.00 10.71
N GLY A 206 5.28 -1.69 10.76
CA GLY A 206 4.56 -1.43 12.00
C GLY A 206 4.51 -2.65 12.90
N ASN A 207 4.29 -3.83 12.34
CA ASN A 207 4.35 -5.10 13.06
C ASN A 207 5.73 -5.36 13.68
N ASP A 208 6.82 -5.16 12.92
CA ASP A 208 8.18 -5.36 13.42
C ASP A 208 8.59 -4.36 14.50
N LEU A 209 8.04 -3.14 14.43
CA LEU A 209 8.25 -2.10 15.43
C LEU A 209 7.16 -2.07 16.52
N GLU A 210 6.24 -3.03 16.52
CA GLU A 210 5.13 -3.14 17.47
C GLU A 210 4.31 -1.83 17.58
N THR A 211 4.01 -1.21 16.43
CA THR A 211 3.31 0.08 16.31
C THR A 211 2.16 0.01 15.32
N TRP A 212 0.95 0.32 15.79
CA TRP A 212 -0.26 0.18 15.01
C TRP A 212 -0.65 1.46 14.24
N PRO A 213 -1.16 1.36 12.99
CA PRO A 213 -0.97 0.26 12.04
C PRO A 213 0.37 0.40 11.28
N VAL A 214 1.09 1.49 11.49
CA VAL A 214 2.34 1.85 10.81
C VAL A 214 3.35 2.34 11.84
N PRO A 215 4.65 2.41 11.49
CA PRO A 215 5.65 3.00 12.36
C PRO A 215 5.28 4.42 12.82
N LEU A 216 5.43 4.70 14.12
CA LEU A 216 5.17 6.03 14.71
C LEU A 216 6.43 6.90 14.81
N TRP A 217 7.60 6.34 14.50
CA TRP A 217 8.85 7.06 14.37
C TRP A 217 9.73 6.46 13.28
N SER A 218 10.68 7.26 12.84
CA SER A 218 11.79 6.88 11.98
C SER A 218 13.04 6.60 12.81
N ASP A 219 13.90 5.73 12.30
CA ASP A 219 15.27 5.57 12.75
C ASP A 219 16.13 5.44 11.50
N TRP A 220 16.99 6.42 11.21
CA TRP A 220 17.78 6.39 9.97
C TRP A 220 18.98 5.44 10.03
N SER A 221 19.30 4.93 11.21
CA SER A 221 20.50 4.11 11.50
C SER A 221 20.19 2.62 11.66
N ARG A 222 18.90 2.23 11.62
CA ARG A 222 18.51 0.82 11.62
C ARG A 222 18.73 0.17 10.24
N PRO A 223 18.91 -1.16 10.19
CA PRO A 223 18.76 -1.91 8.95
C PRO A 223 17.32 -1.80 8.39
N PRO A 224 17.10 -2.16 7.11
CA PRO A 224 15.75 -2.28 6.56
C PRO A 224 14.92 -3.28 7.37
N LEU A 225 13.64 -2.96 7.62
CA LEU A 225 12.68 -3.87 8.27
C LEU A 225 12.02 -4.81 7.28
N VAL A 226 11.85 -4.32 6.05
CA VAL A 226 11.28 -5.08 4.92
C VAL A 226 12.11 -4.86 3.67
N THR A 227 12.22 -5.90 2.86
CA THR A 227 12.95 -5.94 1.60
C THR A 227 12.10 -6.65 0.54
N LEU A 228 12.50 -6.55 -0.73
CA LEU A 228 11.79 -7.26 -1.81
C LEU A 228 11.87 -8.79 -1.65
N GLN A 229 12.94 -9.31 -1.05
CA GLN A 229 13.14 -10.75 -0.84
C GLN A 229 12.10 -11.33 0.14
N ASP A 230 11.64 -10.52 1.10
CA ASP A 230 10.59 -10.92 2.04
C ASP A 230 9.26 -11.22 1.34
N PHE A 231 9.09 -10.85 0.08
CA PHE A 231 7.86 -11.07 -0.70
C PHE A 231 8.11 -11.80 -2.01
N GLU A 232 9.28 -12.42 -2.17
CA GLU A 232 9.60 -13.24 -3.34
C GLU A 232 8.56 -14.36 -3.49
N GLY A 233 8.04 -14.51 -4.71
CA GLY A 233 7.04 -15.50 -5.04
C GLY A 233 5.61 -15.12 -4.66
N SER A 234 5.37 -13.92 -4.10
CA SER A 234 4.03 -13.39 -3.81
C SER A 234 3.14 -13.47 -5.05
N LEU A 235 1.85 -13.74 -4.84
CA LEU A 235 0.83 -13.73 -5.89
C LEU A 235 0.85 -12.43 -6.70
N THR A 236 1.10 -11.30 -6.04
CA THR A 236 1.20 -9.98 -6.67
C THR A 236 2.31 -9.87 -7.71
N GLU A 237 3.32 -10.75 -7.70
CA GLU A 237 4.36 -10.81 -8.76
C GLU A 237 3.90 -11.56 -10.00
N ARG A 238 2.82 -12.35 -9.90
CA ARG A 238 2.33 -13.25 -10.94
C ARG A 238 1.03 -12.77 -11.60
N VAL A 239 0.52 -11.62 -11.17
CA VAL A 239 -0.77 -11.07 -11.60
C VAL A 239 -0.60 -9.63 -12.04
N SER A 240 -1.51 -9.16 -12.88
CA SER A 240 -1.54 -7.75 -13.28
C SER A 240 -2.04 -6.91 -12.11
N VAL A 241 -1.16 -6.06 -11.59
CA VAL A 241 -1.46 -5.14 -10.48
C VAL A 241 -1.70 -3.75 -11.02
N LEU A 242 -2.88 -3.20 -10.74
CA LEU A 242 -3.21 -1.81 -10.98
C LEU A 242 -2.84 -1.00 -9.73
N ALA A 243 -1.89 -0.08 -9.90
CA ALA A 243 -1.50 0.86 -8.86
C ALA A 243 -2.59 1.92 -8.71
N THR A 244 -3.60 1.61 -7.91
CA THR A 244 -4.67 2.51 -7.53
C THR A 244 -4.41 3.10 -6.14
N LYS A 245 -4.83 4.34 -5.93
CA LYS A 245 -4.81 5.00 -4.61
C LYS A 245 -6.21 5.02 -4.03
N ASN A 246 -6.35 5.14 -2.70
CA ASN A 246 -7.64 5.32 -2.04
C ASN A 246 -8.65 4.19 -2.33
N ILE A 247 -8.19 2.95 -2.28
CA ILE A 247 -9.02 1.74 -2.24
C ILE A 247 -8.78 1.09 -0.89
N VAL A 248 -9.87 0.75 -0.20
CA VAL A 248 -9.88 0.15 1.13
C VAL A 248 -10.75 -1.09 1.06
N ALA A 249 -10.22 -2.25 1.44
CA ALA A 249 -10.98 -3.50 1.49
C ALA A 249 -10.92 -4.16 2.87
N THR A 250 -12.08 -4.29 3.52
CA THR A 250 -12.21 -4.82 4.89
C THR A 250 -13.12 -6.03 4.92
N LEU A 251 -12.58 -7.18 5.32
CA LEU A 251 -13.33 -8.43 5.52
C LEU A 251 -13.83 -8.52 6.96
N ASP A 252 -15.14 -8.46 7.16
CA ASP A 252 -15.82 -8.70 8.43
C ASP A 252 -16.25 -10.17 8.53
N THR A 253 -15.70 -10.88 9.51
CA THR A 253 -15.93 -12.32 9.70
C THR A 253 -17.21 -12.65 10.46
N ILE A 254 -17.79 -11.69 11.19
CA ILE A 254 -19.07 -11.91 11.88
C ILE A 254 -20.23 -11.78 10.88
N SER A 255 -20.19 -10.75 10.04
CA SER A 255 -21.24 -10.49 9.06
C SER A 255 -21.03 -11.19 7.72
N HIS A 256 -19.92 -11.95 7.57
CA HIS A 256 -19.50 -12.59 6.32
C HIS A 256 -19.53 -11.62 5.13
N ARG A 257 -18.91 -10.44 5.33
CA ARG A 257 -19.00 -9.31 4.41
C ARG A 257 -17.65 -8.73 4.09
N LEU A 258 -17.37 -8.53 2.81
CA LEU A 258 -16.28 -7.70 2.33
C LEU A 258 -16.82 -6.30 2.05
N MET A 259 -16.32 -5.30 2.75
CA MET A 259 -16.57 -3.89 2.43
C MET A 259 -15.46 -3.40 1.51
N LEU A 260 -15.81 -2.96 0.30
CA LEU A 260 -14.90 -2.35 -0.65
C LEU A 260 -15.28 -0.87 -0.81
N VAL A 261 -14.41 0.02 -0.35
CA VAL A 261 -14.60 1.47 -0.43
C VAL A 261 -13.66 2.02 -1.50
N LEU A 262 -14.24 2.71 -2.48
CA LEU A 262 -13.53 3.30 -3.61
C LEU A 262 -13.70 4.82 -3.61
N SER A 263 -12.61 5.57 -3.65
CA SER A 263 -12.70 6.99 -3.97
C SER A 263 -13.16 7.21 -5.42
N ALA A 264 -13.70 8.40 -5.72
CA ALA A 264 -14.05 8.79 -7.09
C ALA A 264 -12.87 8.64 -8.08
N SER A 265 -11.65 9.00 -7.68
CA SER A 265 -10.47 8.90 -8.54
C SER A 265 -10.02 7.45 -8.76
N ALA A 266 -10.11 6.60 -7.72
CA ALA A 266 -9.89 5.16 -7.87
C ALA A 266 -10.90 4.56 -8.85
N LEU A 267 -12.17 4.92 -8.71
CA LEU A 267 -13.24 4.42 -9.56
C LEU A 267 -13.04 4.82 -11.02
N GLU A 268 -12.61 6.05 -11.30
CA GLU A 268 -12.31 6.48 -12.66
C GLU A 268 -11.19 5.66 -13.31
N LEU A 269 -10.11 5.39 -12.58
CA LEU A 269 -9.02 4.53 -13.04
C LEU A 269 -9.51 3.09 -13.28
N ILE A 270 -10.25 2.54 -12.32
CA ILE A 270 -10.88 1.22 -12.44
C ILE A 270 -11.76 1.17 -13.67
N GLN A 271 -12.61 2.17 -13.93
CA GLN A 271 -13.50 2.20 -15.09
C GLN A 271 -12.76 2.28 -16.42
N GLN A 272 -11.62 2.98 -16.47
CA GLN A 272 -10.77 3.02 -17.67
C GLN A 272 -10.17 1.65 -17.97
N ASP A 273 -9.71 0.95 -16.94
CA ASP A 273 -9.08 -0.37 -17.09
C ASP A 273 -10.09 -1.51 -17.21
N LEU A 274 -11.22 -1.46 -16.52
CA LEU A 274 -12.30 -2.45 -16.63
C LEU A 274 -12.90 -2.53 -18.03
N ARG A 275 -12.82 -1.45 -18.82
CA ARG A 275 -13.19 -1.50 -20.25
C ARG A 275 -12.27 -2.44 -21.05
N ARG A 276 -11.05 -2.68 -20.58
CA ARG A 276 -10.10 -3.66 -21.14
C ARG A 276 -10.45 -5.08 -20.72
N PHE A 277 -11.30 -5.24 -19.71
CA PHE A 277 -11.67 -6.51 -19.07
C PHE A 277 -13.19 -6.68 -19.02
N PRO A 278 -13.87 -6.74 -20.18
CA PRO A 278 -15.33 -6.84 -20.22
C PRO A 278 -15.81 -8.15 -19.59
N PRO A 279 -17.06 -8.18 -19.09
CA PRO A 279 -17.65 -9.43 -18.59
C PRO A 279 -17.70 -10.50 -19.69
N ALA A 280 -17.63 -11.77 -19.27
CA ALA A 280 -17.56 -12.94 -20.16
C ALA A 280 -18.83 -13.23 -20.98
N SER A 281 -19.81 -12.32 -20.98
CA SER A 281 -21.15 -12.47 -21.56
C SER A 281 -21.24 -12.08 -23.05
N GLY A 282 -20.11 -11.84 -23.72
CA GLY A 282 -20.08 -11.63 -25.18
C GLY A 282 -20.42 -12.92 -25.96
N PRO A 283 -21.21 -12.87 -27.05
CA PRO A 283 -21.49 -14.05 -27.86
C PRO A 283 -20.18 -14.62 -28.41
N VAL A 284 -19.98 -15.92 -28.18
CA VAL A 284 -18.84 -16.70 -28.69
C VAL A 284 -18.97 -16.82 -30.21
N VAL A 285 -18.50 -15.81 -30.93
CA VAL A 285 -18.42 -15.84 -32.41
C VAL A 285 -16.97 -16.06 -32.79
N GLY A 286 -16.64 -17.28 -33.22
CA GLY A 286 -15.31 -17.66 -33.68
C GLY A 286 -14.50 -18.41 -32.63
N ASN A 287 -13.81 -19.46 -33.08
CA ASN A 287 -13.11 -20.46 -32.27
C ASN A 287 -12.31 -19.88 -31.10
N GLY A 288 -12.85 -20.06 -29.90
CA GLY A 288 -12.10 -19.95 -28.65
C GLY A 288 -11.94 -18.54 -28.12
N PHE A 289 -12.98 -18.00 -27.48
CA PHE A 289 -12.72 -17.12 -26.35
C PHE A 289 -12.15 -17.98 -25.22
N SER A 290 -10.83 -17.98 -25.11
CA SER A 290 -10.07 -18.38 -23.92
C SER A 290 -10.22 -17.32 -22.83
N SER A 291 -11.45 -16.97 -22.44
CA SER A 291 -11.64 -15.96 -21.39
C SER A 291 -11.37 -16.62 -20.04
N ASP A 292 -10.08 -16.82 -19.74
CA ASP A 292 -9.60 -16.69 -18.38
C ASP A 292 -10.18 -15.35 -17.90
N LEU A 293 -11.26 -15.43 -17.11
CA LEU A 293 -11.95 -14.26 -16.61
C LEU A 293 -10.90 -13.37 -15.96
N THR A 294 -10.77 -12.16 -16.49
CA THR A 294 -9.56 -11.39 -16.27
C THR A 294 -9.35 -11.13 -14.79
N ARG A 295 -8.22 -11.60 -14.28
CA ARG A 295 -7.81 -11.33 -12.92
C ARG A 295 -7.31 -9.89 -12.85
N VAL A 296 -7.95 -9.08 -12.02
CA VAL A 296 -7.52 -7.70 -11.76
C VAL A 296 -7.15 -7.59 -10.30
N THR A 297 -5.91 -7.16 -10.03
CA THR A 297 -5.42 -6.96 -8.68
C THR A 297 -5.20 -5.48 -8.42
N PHE A 298 -5.66 -5.01 -7.26
CA PHE A 298 -5.47 -3.63 -6.80
C PHE A 298 -4.63 -3.63 -5.53
N LEU A 299 -3.70 -2.68 -5.44
CA LEU A 299 -3.05 -2.37 -4.18
C LEU A 299 -4.02 -1.53 -3.32
N LEU A 300 -4.06 -1.85 -2.03
CA LEU A 300 -4.93 -1.18 -1.06
C LEU A 300 -4.15 -0.11 -0.30
N ASP A 301 -4.88 0.89 0.18
CA ASP A 301 -4.35 1.97 1.02
C ASP A 301 -4.42 1.59 2.50
N ILE A 302 -3.78 2.39 3.35
CA ILE A 302 -3.92 2.27 4.80
C ILE A 302 -5.27 2.85 5.23
N ASP A 303 -6.09 2.03 5.86
CA ASP A 303 -7.27 2.41 6.62
C ASP A 303 -6.94 2.57 8.12
N ALA A 304 -7.08 3.80 8.63
CA ALA A 304 -6.91 4.10 10.05
C ALA A 304 -8.03 3.50 10.92
N GLY A 305 -9.18 3.17 10.32
CA GLY A 305 -10.32 2.54 10.99
C GLY A 305 -10.23 1.00 11.06
N ALA A 306 -9.19 0.40 10.47
CA ALA A 306 -9.00 -1.05 10.52
C ALA A 306 -8.82 -1.54 11.97
N GLN A 307 -9.32 -2.75 12.27
CA GLN A 307 -9.08 -3.41 13.56
C GLN A 307 -7.84 -4.32 13.51
N ALA A 308 -7.59 -4.89 12.33
CA ALA A 308 -6.46 -5.74 12.02
C ALA A 308 -6.07 -5.63 10.55
N TYR A 309 -4.80 -5.85 10.24
CA TYR A 309 -4.28 -6.09 8.90
C TYR A 309 -3.88 -7.55 8.77
N LEU A 310 -4.10 -8.09 7.58
CA LEU A 310 -3.41 -9.28 7.14
C LEU A 310 -1.97 -8.89 6.80
N THR A 311 -1.01 -9.66 7.30
CA THR A 311 0.41 -9.54 6.96
C THR A 311 0.92 -10.88 6.45
N TRP A 312 1.92 -10.86 5.58
CA TRP A 312 2.48 -12.07 5.00
C TRP A 312 3.91 -11.83 4.55
N ARG A 313 4.78 -12.84 4.71
CA ARG A 313 6.13 -12.88 4.14
C ARG A 313 6.41 -14.23 3.51
N ASN A 314 7.35 -14.26 2.59
CA ASN A 314 7.87 -15.48 1.98
C ASN A 314 8.28 -16.48 3.07
N GLY A 315 7.92 -17.76 2.88
CA GLY A 315 8.08 -18.82 3.85
C GLY A 315 6.92 -19.01 4.83
N GLN A 316 5.93 -18.11 4.88
CA GLN A 316 4.73 -18.31 5.68
C GLN A 316 3.67 -19.13 4.93
N GLU A 317 3.04 -20.09 5.62
CA GLU A 317 1.99 -20.95 5.06
C GLU A 317 0.69 -20.19 4.73
N GLY A 318 0.43 -19.06 5.40
CA GLY A 318 -0.78 -18.27 5.24
C GLY A 318 -0.68 -16.89 5.91
N PRO A 319 -1.76 -16.08 5.87
CA PRO A 319 -1.82 -14.77 6.52
C PRO A 319 -1.46 -14.86 8.01
N ALA A 320 -0.61 -13.94 8.46
CA ALA A 320 -0.54 -13.54 9.85
C ALA A 320 -1.51 -12.36 10.10
N ILE A 321 -1.83 -12.12 11.36
CA ILE A 321 -2.71 -11.05 11.80
C ILE A 321 -1.89 -10.05 12.61
N PHE A 322 -1.89 -8.80 12.17
CA PHE A 322 -1.42 -7.65 12.95
C PHE A 322 -2.64 -6.86 13.41
N ASN A 323 -2.82 -6.58 14.70
CA ASN A 323 -4.09 -6.05 15.23
C ASN A 323 -3.93 -4.91 16.24
N ALA A 324 -4.86 -3.96 16.20
CA ALA A 324 -4.95 -2.84 17.13
C ALA A 324 -5.44 -3.25 18.53
N ARG A 325 -6.26 -4.31 18.57
CA ARG A 325 -7.02 -4.73 19.75
C ARG A 325 -7.18 -6.25 19.80
N PRO A 326 -7.32 -6.85 21.00
CA PRO A 326 -7.60 -8.28 21.12
C PRO A 326 -8.86 -8.69 20.35
N ASN A 327 -8.84 -9.89 19.76
CA ASN A 327 -9.97 -10.50 19.05
C ASN A 327 -10.60 -9.61 17.97
N PRO A 328 -9.82 -9.18 16.95
CA PRO A 328 -10.38 -8.41 15.84
C PRO A 328 -11.44 -9.22 15.10
N THR A 329 -12.52 -8.55 14.69
CA THR A 329 -13.62 -9.15 13.93
C THR A 329 -13.62 -8.71 12.47
N SER A 330 -12.75 -7.75 12.14
CA SER A 330 -12.56 -7.26 10.77
C SER A 330 -11.08 -7.17 10.43
N PHE A 331 -10.76 -7.55 9.20
CA PHE A 331 -9.39 -7.67 8.70
C PHE A 331 -9.24 -6.87 7.40
N HIS A 332 -8.21 -6.05 7.33
CA HIS A 332 -7.86 -5.27 6.16
C HIS A 332 -6.80 -6.01 5.34
N GLY A 333 -6.98 -6.05 4.01
CA GLY A 333 -5.97 -6.58 3.11
C GLY A 333 -4.96 -5.52 2.68
N CYS A 334 -3.80 -5.94 2.19
CA CYS A 334 -2.82 -5.06 1.55
C CYS A 334 -3.00 -4.96 0.03
N TRP A 335 -3.71 -5.93 -0.56
CA TRP A 335 -4.16 -5.94 -1.94
C TRP A 335 -5.49 -6.69 -2.03
N ILE A 336 -6.24 -6.46 -3.10
CA ILE A 336 -7.43 -7.25 -3.43
C ILE A 336 -7.34 -7.75 -4.86
N THR A 337 -7.64 -9.03 -5.08
CA THR A 337 -7.71 -9.64 -6.40
C THR A 337 -9.15 -10.01 -6.71
N LEU A 338 -9.64 -9.52 -7.84
CA LEU A 338 -10.97 -9.84 -8.36
C LEU A 338 -10.79 -10.75 -9.57
N SER A 339 -11.42 -11.92 -9.55
CA SER A 339 -11.32 -12.88 -10.62
C SER A 339 -12.66 -13.56 -10.87
N GLY A 340 -12.94 -13.86 -12.12
CA GLY A 340 -14.04 -14.74 -12.45
C GLY A 340 -13.58 -16.19 -12.52
N ILE A 341 -14.50 -17.13 -12.30
CA ILE A 341 -14.25 -18.56 -12.35
C ILE A 341 -14.49 -19.05 -13.78
N GLY A 342 -13.43 -19.57 -14.41
CA GLY A 342 -13.52 -20.12 -15.75
C GLY A 342 -14.40 -21.36 -15.82
N ALA A 343 -14.95 -21.67 -17.01
CA ALA A 343 -15.84 -22.83 -17.19
C ALA A 343 -15.17 -24.16 -16.78
N HIS A 344 -13.86 -24.28 -16.99
CA HIS A 344 -13.07 -25.44 -16.62
C HIS A 344 -12.76 -25.54 -15.11
N GLU A 345 -12.92 -24.45 -14.36
CA GLU A 345 -12.67 -24.38 -12.91
C GLU A 345 -13.95 -24.57 -12.09
N LEU A 346 -15.14 -24.54 -12.72
CA LEU A 346 -16.42 -24.59 -12.01
C LEU A 346 -16.61 -25.84 -11.13
N THR A 347 -15.90 -26.92 -11.42
CA THR A 347 -15.96 -28.18 -10.65
C THR A 347 -14.98 -28.21 -9.48
N THR A 348 -13.94 -27.37 -9.48
CA THR A 348 -12.85 -27.41 -8.49
C THR A 348 -12.78 -26.14 -7.63
N ILE A 349 -13.31 -25.02 -8.13
CA ILE A 349 -13.28 -23.72 -7.47
C ILE A 349 -14.70 -23.28 -7.17
N GLN A 350 -14.92 -22.95 -5.90
CA GLN A 350 -16.16 -22.33 -5.47
C GLN A 350 -16.06 -20.82 -5.54
N GLU A 351 -17.20 -20.18 -5.80
CA GLU A 351 -17.36 -18.75 -5.62
C GLU A 351 -17.27 -18.41 -4.14
N GLY A 352 -16.56 -17.34 -3.80
CA GLY A 352 -16.39 -16.92 -2.41
C GLY A 352 -15.34 -15.84 -2.22
N ILE A 353 -15.14 -15.50 -0.95
CA ILE A 353 -14.17 -14.50 -0.48
C ILE A 353 -13.18 -15.19 0.45
N ALA A 354 -11.89 -15.08 0.18
CA ALA A 354 -10.89 -15.71 1.02
C ALA A 354 -9.68 -14.81 1.25
N PRO A 355 -9.10 -14.79 2.47
CA PRO A 355 -7.79 -14.19 2.66
C PRO A 355 -6.73 -15.04 1.94
N ARG A 356 -5.75 -14.39 1.33
CA ARG A 356 -4.64 -15.03 0.62
C ARG A 356 -3.39 -14.18 0.78
N GLU A 357 -2.30 -14.77 1.27
CA GLU A 357 -1.14 -14.00 1.73
C GLU A 357 -1.62 -12.88 2.67
N ASP A 358 -1.25 -11.63 2.41
CA ASP A 358 -1.72 -10.44 3.12
C ASP A 358 -2.85 -9.70 2.39
N GLY A 359 -3.47 -10.32 1.39
CA GLY A 359 -4.57 -9.73 0.62
C GLY A 359 -5.87 -10.52 0.69
N ILE A 360 -6.82 -10.09 -0.12
CA ILE A 360 -8.16 -10.68 -0.21
C ILE A 360 -8.40 -11.11 -1.65
N GLU A 361 -8.78 -12.36 -1.85
CA GLU A 361 -9.17 -12.90 -3.15
C GLU A 361 -10.70 -13.01 -3.23
N LEU A 362 -11.25 -12.47 -4.32
CA LEU A 362 -12.65 -12.53 -4.68
C LEU A 362 -12.80 -13.37 -5.95
N LYS A 363 -13.43 -14.54 -5.82
CA LYS A 363 -13.72 -15.42 -6.96
C LYS A 363 -15.20 -15.42 -7.24
N MET A 364 -15.59 -15.07 -8.46
CA MET A 364 -17.00 -14.89 -8.85
C MET A 364 -17.38 -15.75 -10.06
N ARG A 365 -18.58 -16.32 -10.05
CA ARG A 365 -19.15 -16.90 -11.27
C ARG A 365 -19.57 -15.80 -12.24
N ALA A 366 -19.70 -16.13 -13.52
CA ALA A 366 -20.05 -15.14 -14.56
C ALA A 366 -21.27 -14.25 -14.22
N PRO A 367 -22.40 -14.78 -13.69
CA PRO A 367 -23.54 -13.93 -13.34
C PRO A 367 -23.25 -12.95 -12.18
N THR A 368 -22.40 -13.35 -11.24
CA THR A 368 -22.01 -12.52 -10.10
C THR A 368 -21.01 -11.46 -10.52
N TRP A 369 -20.03 -11.83 -11.35
CA TRP A 369 -19.09 -10.90 -11.97
C TRP A 369 -19.81 -9.80 -12.75
N GLU A 370 -20.81 -10.16 -13.57
CA GLU A 370 -21.61 -9.18 -14.31
C GLU A 370 -22.30 -8.19 -13.37
N ARG A 371 -22.96 -8.65 -12.30
CA ARG A 371 -23.60 -7.74 -11.33
C ARG A 371 -22.60 -6.80 -10.67
N PHE A 372 -21.45 -7.33 -10.27
CA PHE A 372 -20.38 -6.56 -9.66
C PHE A 372 -19.79 -5.52 -10.63
N TYR A 373 -19.54 -5.93 -11.87
CA TYR A 373 -19.09 -5.06 -12.95
C TYR A 373 -20.07 -3.91 -13.21
N GLN A 374 -21.36 -4.22 -13.34
CA GLN A 374 -22.41 -3.20 -13.53
C GLN A 374 -22.49 -2.22 -12.36
N ALA A 375 -22.28 -2.68 -11.12
CA ALA A 375 -22.22 -1.80 -9.97
C ALA A 375 -21.05 -0.81 -10.05
N LEU A 376 -19.86 -1.28 -10.46
CA LEU A 376 -18.68 -0.44 -10.68
C LEU A 376 -18.87 0.57 -11.81
N ILE A 377 -19.45 0.16 -12.94
CA ILE A 377 -19.68 1.06 -14.08
C ILE A 377 -20.76 2.10 -13.76
N SER A 378 -21.84 1.70 -13.07
CA SER A 378 -22.97 2.59 -12.75
C SER A 378 -22.71 3.54 -11.59
N LYS A 379 -21.56 3.43 -10.89
CA LYS A 379 -21.20 4.23 -9.70
C LYS A 379 -22.26 4.17 -8.58
N THR A 380 -23.04 3.08 -8.53
CA THR A 380 -24.13 2.91 -7.57
C THR A 380 -23.71 1.97 -6.45
N PRO A 381 -23.80 2.38 -5.17
CA PRO A 381 -23.50 1.49 -4.05
C PRO A 381 -24.31 0.20 -4.19
N ALA A 382 -23.67 -0.94 -3.96
CA ALA A 382 -24.30 -2.23 -4.20
C ALA A 382 -23.88 -3.26 -3.16
N VAL A 383 -24.78 -4.21 -2.90
CA VAL A 383 -24.48 -5.42 -2.14
C VAL A 383 -24.60 -6.59 -3.11
N VAL A 384 -23.48 -7.24 -3.39
CA VAL A 384 -23.40 -8.35 -4.34
C VAL A 384 -23.15 -9.64 -3.55
N PRO A 385 -24.09 -10.60 -3.57
CA PRO A 385 -23.84 -11.93 -3.02
C PRO A 385 -22.75 -12.64 -3.82
N VAL A 386 -21.78 -13.22 -3.12
CA VAL A 386 -20.65 -13.99 -3.67
C VAL A 386 -20.56 -15.27 -2.85
N GLY A 387 -21.13 -16.39 -3.35
CA GLY A 387 -21.16 -17.63 -2.60
C GLY A 387 -22.00 -17.51 -1.32
N ALA A 388 -21.41 -17.80 -0.17
CA ALA A 388 -22.05 -17.66 1.14
C ALA A 388 -21.86 -16.25 1.74
N GLU A 389 -20.98 -15.44 1.15
CA GLU A 389 -20.62 -14.12 1.62
C GLU A 389 -21.27 -13.00 0.78
N THR A 390 -21.02 -11.76 1.19
CA THR A 390 -21.46 -10.57 0.45
C THR A 390 -20.34 -9.57 0.26
N VAL A 391 -20.34 -8.88 -0.87
CA VAL A 391 -19.48 -7.72 -1.14
C VAL A 391 -20.33 -6.47 -1.11
N GLN A 392 -20.03 -5.56 -0.20
CA GLN A 392 -20.62 -4.23 -0.12
C GLN A 392 -19.67 -3.22 -0.78
N LEU A 393 -20.11 -2.68 -1.91
CA LEU A 393 -19.42 -1.66 -2.67
C LEU A 393 -19.92 -0.28 -2.24
N SER A 394 -19.00 0.56 -1.77
CA SER A 394 -19.27 1.93 -1.31
C SER A 394 -18.33 2.92 -2.02
N TYR A 395 -18.79 4.15 -2.20
CA TYR A 395 -18.02 5.22 -2.83
C TYR A 395 -17.82 6.37 -1.85
N ALA A 396 -16.56 6.82 -1.71
CA ALA A 396 -16.14 7.89 -0.81
C ALA A 396 -16.01 9.24 -1.51
#